data_AF-A0A3M6TI12-F1
#
_entry.id   AF-A0A3M6TI12-F1
#
_cell.length_a   1.000
_cell.length_b   1.000
_cell.length_c   1.000
_cell.angle_alpha   90.00
_cell.angle_beta   90.00
_cell.angle_gamma   90.00
#
_symmetry.space_group_name_H-M   'P 1'
#
loop_
_entity.id
_entity.type
_entity.pdbx_description
1 polymer ?
#
loop_
_entity_poly.entity_id
_entity_poly.type
_entity_poly.pdbx_seq_one_letter_code
_entity_poly.pdbx_strand_id
1 'polypeptide(L)'
;MCSLFRQVDEQGSDSDIPATCAVTFGDEALPEDSEESDEGSSLDNESQVQLNRFLHLRDVIPVRHTLSVPWNTAHERTKRIYLRKAQQCISAMLDVLVQENSQGMWTELCDRQVVCSESQVVVEGISEKETELLNAFAESYLNAQHWSTRRQILSLMADKLSLKEMREFIQT
;
A
#
# COMPACT_ATOMS: atom_id res chain seq x y z
N MET A 1 -16.20 41.24 -36.92
CA MET A 1 -15.79 42.48 -36.21
C MET A 1 -14.60 42.09 -35.35
N CYS A 2 -13.37 42.10 -35.88
CA CYS A 2 -12.49 43.26 -36.09
C CYS A 2 -12.00 43.90 -34.78
N SER A 3 -10.69 43.70 -34.53
CA SER A 3 -9.71 44.63 -33.91
C SER A 3 -9.90 44.96 -32.43
N LEU A 4 -8.88 45.10 -31.58
CA LEU A 4 -7.60 45.84 -31.68
C LEU A 4 -6.52 45.13 -30.79
N PHE A 5 -5.24 44.98 -31.19
CA PHE A 5 -4.10 45.96 -31.05
C PHE A 5 -3.83 46.36 -29.57
N ARG A 6 -2.62 46.42 -28.97
CA ARG A 6 -1.20 46.34 -29.40
C ARG A 6 -0.28 46.58 -28.16
N GLN A 7 1.02 46.21 -28.27
CA GLN A 7 2.26 46.86 -27.72
C GLN A 7 2.51 46.83 -26.18
N VAL A 8 3.59 46.20 -25.64
CA VAL A 8 5.04 46.60 -25.51
C VAL A 8 5.35 47.01 -24.04
N ASP A 9 6.41 46.52 -23.37
CA ASP A 9 7.81 47.00 -23.32
C ASP A 9 8.74 45.91 -22.71
N GLU A 10 9.88 45.58 -23.33
CA GLU A 10 11.24 46.12 -23.09
C GLU A 10 11.79 45.92 -21.66
N GLN A 11 12.72 44.98 -21.49
CA GLN A 11 13.83 45.10 -20.53
C GLN A 11 15.12 44.57 -21.15
N GLY A 12 16.08 45.46 -21.34
CA GLY A 12 17.49 45.16 -21.58
C GLY A 12 18.36 45.53 -20.38
N SER A 13 19.69 45.40 -20.58
CA SER A 13 20.84 45.50 -19.66
C SER A 13 21.15 44.18 -18.93
N ASP A 14 22.24 43.45 -19.17
CA ASP A 14 23.63 43.74 -19.58
C ASP A 14 24.44 44.54 -18.56
N SER A 15 25.30 43.85 -17.82
CA SER A 15 26.61 44.34 -17.37
C SER A 15 27.45 43.21 -16.75
N ASP A 16 28.53 42.89 -17.46
CA ASP A 16 29.74 42.22 -16.97
C ASP A 16 30.45 43.02 -15.87
N ILE A 17 31.04 42.34 -14.87
CA ILE A 17 32.27 42.77 -14.18
C ILE A 17 33.13 41.53 -13.81
N PRO A 18 34.47 41.56 -14.01
CA PRO A 18 35.36 40.41 -13.91
C PRO A 18 36.18 40.28 -12.60
N ALA A 19 36.75 39.07 -12.42
CA ALA A 19 37.99 38.65 -11.75
C ALA A 19 38.56 39.40 -10.53
N THR A 20 38.96 38.66 -9.48
CA THR A 20 40.34 38.64 -8.94
C THR A 20 40.47 37.64 -7.76
N CYS A 21 41.60 36.93 -7.73
CA CYS A 21 42.03 35.94 -6.76
C CYS A 21 42.40 36.54 -5.39
N ALA A 22 42.20 35.76 -4.32
CA ALA A 22 43.06 35.80 -3.13
C ALA A 22 43.15 34.39 -2.51
N VAL A 23 44.35 33.82 -2.56
CA VAL A 23 44.77 32.67 -1.75
C VAL A 23 45.23 33.22 -0.40
N THR A 24 44.75 32.64 0.70
CA THR A 24 45.48 32.59 1.97
C THR A 24 45.32 31.22 2.61
N PHE A 25 46.47 30.70 3.03
CA PHE A 25 46.76 29.38 3.59
C PHE A 25 46.48 29.36 5.11
N GLY A 26 46.07 28.18 5.61
CA GLY A 26 46.26 27.75 7.02
C GLY A 26 45.08 27.99 7.96
N ASP A 27 44.37 26.92 8.35
CA ASP A 27 44.69 26.25 9.61
C ASP A 27 44.05 24.86 9.69
N GLU A 28 44.80 23.93 10.26
CA GLU A 28 44.51 22.50 10.39
C GLU A 28 43.68 22.29 11.65
N ALA A 29 42.40 22.01 11.50
CA ALA A 29 41.54 21.52 12.58
C ALA A 29 40.72 20.33 12.04
N LEU A 30 41.05 19.16 12.56
CA LEU A 30 40.43 17.86 12.34
C LEU A 30 38.91 17.94 12.49
N PRO A 31 38.11 17.49 11.50
CA PRO A 31 36.73 17.12 11.76
C PRO A 31 36.73 15.73 12.42
N GLU A 32 36.22 15.64 13.64
CA GLU A 32 35.79 14.35 14.18
C GLU A 32 34.60 13.89 13.34
N ASP A 33 34.82 12.86 12.53
CA ASP A 33 33.77 12.08 11.87
C ASP A 33 32.93 11.41 12.96
N SER A 34 31.86 12.09 13.36
CA SER A 34 30.70 11.44 13.95
C SER A 34 29.98 10.71 12.82
N GLU A 35 30.43 9.49 12.52
CA GLU A 35 29.67 8.52 11.75
C GLU A 35 28.44 8.10 12.58
N GLU A 36 27.40 8.93 12.56
CA GLU A 36 26.04 8.48 12.85
C GLU A 36 25.63 7.59 11.67
N SER A 37 25.90 6.30 11.85
CA SER A 37 25.57 5.21 10.93
C SER A 37 24.04 5.13 10.75
N ASP A 38 23.52 5.93 9.81
CA ASP A 38 22.16 5.88 9.27
C ASP A 38 22.03 4.71 8.27
N GLU A 39 22.33 3.49 8.73
CA GLU A 39 22.27 2.25 7.93
C GLU A 39 20.84 1.89 7.48
N GLY A 40 19.82 2.51 8.08
CA GLY A 40 18.42 2.30 7.73
C GLY A 40 18.01 2.92 6.40
N SER A 41 18.51 4.13 6.08
CA SER A 41 18.10 4.83 4.85
C SER A 41 18.81 4.29 3.60
N SER A 42 19.98 3.68 3.75
CA SER A 42 20.77 3.13 2.63
C SER A 42 20.12 1.91 1.97
N LEU A 43 19.60 0.97 2.78
CA LEU A 43 19.00 -0.28 2.28
C LEU A 43 17.67 -0.09 1.56
N ASP A 44 16.84 0.85 2.04
CA ASP A 44 15.57 1.22 1.40
C ASP A 44 15.82 1.83 0.01
N ASN A 45 16.89 2.61 -0.12
CA ASN A 45 17.34 3.17 -1.39
C ASN A 45 17.86 2.08 -2.34
N GLU A 46 18.63 1.10 -1.86
CA GLU A 46 19.16 0.01 -2.70
C GLU A 46 18.04 -0.88 -3.25
N SER A 47 17.06 -1.25 -2.43
CA SER A 47 15.91 -2.06 -2.84
C SER A 47 15.09 -1.36 -3.95
N GLN A 48 14.90 -0.05 -3.82
CA GLN A 48 14.23 0.76 -4.85
C GLN A 48 15.05 0.81 -6.14
N VAL A 49 16.38 0.92 -6.05
CA VAL A 49 17.27 0.92 -7.22
C VAL A 49 17.19 -0.42 -7.98
N GLN A 50 17.20 -1.55 -7.29
CA GLN A 50 17.08 -2.87 -7.93
C GLN A 50 15.70 -3.06 -8.58
N LEU A 51 14.62 -2.64 -7.91
CA LEU A 51 13.28 -2.64 -8.51
C LEU A 51 13.24 -1.78 -9.78
N ASN A 52 13.80 -0.58 -9.72
CA ASN A 52 13.85 0.31 -10.89
C ASN A 52 14.67 -0.27 -12.04
N ARG A 53 15.75 -1.01 -11.75
CA ARG A 53 16.51 -1.74 -12.76
C ARG A 53 15.66 -2.84 -13.41
N PHE A 54 14.93 -3.61 -12.62
CA PHE A 54 14.00 -4.63 -13.13
C PHE A 54 12.91 -4.02 -14.02
N LEU A 55 12.29 -2.93 -13.59
CA LEU A 55 11.23 -2.26 -14.36
C LEU A 55 11.74 -1.72 -15.70
N HIS A 56 12.96 -1.19 -15.75
CA HIS A 56 13.59 -0.78 -17.01
C HIS A 56 13.76 -1.96 -17.99
N LEU A 57 14.12 -3.16 -17.51
CA LEU A 57 14.26 -4.34 -18.37
C LEU A 57 12.92 -4.79 -19.00
N ARG A 58 11.79 -4.34 -18.46
CA ARG A 58 10.44 -4.69 -18.90
C ARG A 58 9.71 -3.52 -19.56
N ASP A 59 10.42 -2.45 -19.90
CA ASP A 59 9.87 -1.20 -20.45
C ASP A 59 8.76 -0.58 -19.56
N VAL A 60 8.80 -0.83 -18.25
CA VAL A 60 7.90 -0.22 -17.28
C VAL A 60 8.55 1.04 -16.70
N ILE A 61 7.74 2.10 -16.56
CA ILE A 61 8.20 3.38 -16.00
C ILE A 61 8.81 3.12 -14.60
N PRO A 62 9.92 3.79 -14.22
CA PRO A 62 10.49 3.64 -12.87
C PRO A 62 9.59 4.20 -11.76
N VAL A 63 9.80 3.71 -10.53
CA VAL A 63 9.22 4.27 -9.29
C VAL A 63 10.15 5.37 -8.80
N ARG A 64 9.74 6.64 -9.01
CA ARG A 64 10.54 7.83 -8.69
C ARG A 64 10.39 8.33 -7.26
N HIS A 65 9.22 8.10 -6.65
CA HIS A 65 8.91 8.64 -5.33
C HIS A 65 8.20 7.57 -4.49
N THR A 66 8.77 7.29 -3.32
CA THR A 66 8.13 6.48 -2.30
C THR A 66 7.12 7.32 -1.54
N LEU A 67 6.04 6.70 -1.09
CA LEU A 67 4.97 7.41 -0.39
C LEU A 67 5.48 7.87 0.98
N SER A 68 5.66 9.18 1.17
CA SER A 68 6.10 9.75 2.45
C SER A 68 4.98 9.82 3.51
N VAL A 69 3.72 9.78 3.08
CA VAL A 69 2.53 9.88 3.96
C VAL A 69 1.93 8.49 4.20
N PRO A 70 1.46 8.15 5.40
CA PRO A 70 0.80 6.86 5.62
C PRO A 70 -0.39 6.64 4.68
N TRP A 71 -0.53 5.40 4.19
CA TRP A 71 -1.54 5.02 3.18
C TRP A 71 -2.95 5.50 3.53
N ASN A 72 -3.38 5.36 4.79
CA ASN A 72 -4.74 5.72 5.20
C ASN A 72 -5.04 7.21 5.03
N THR A 73 -4.05 8.08 5.28
CA THR A 73 -4.16 9.55 5.20
C THR A 73 -3.88 10.08 3.80
N ALA A 74 -3.33 9.26 2.91
CA ALA A 74 -3.02 9.68 1.54
C ALA A 74 -4.29 10.04 0.75
N HIS A 75 -4.16 11.05 -0.11
CA HIS A 75 -5.25 11.51 -0.96
C HIS A 75 -5.65 10.43 -2.00
N GLU A 76 -6.92 10.38 -2.38
CA GLU A 76 -7.44 9.34 -3.27
C GLU A 76 -6.72 9.31 -4.62
N ARG A 77 -6.39 10.50 -5.16
CA ARG A 77 -5.60 10.61 -6.39
C ARG A 77 -4.23 9.93 -6.24
N THR A 78 -3.56 10.15 -5.12
CA THR A 78 -2.26 9.54 -4.81
C THR A 78 -2.41 8.03 -4.70
N LYS A 79 -3.39 7.54 -3.93
CA LYS A 79 -3.70 6.10 -3.79
C LYS A 79 -3.90 5.43 -5.15
N ARG A 80 -4.69 6.05 -6.04
CA ARG A 80 -4.96 5.52 -7.40
C ARG A 80 -3.69 5.42 -8.25
N ILE A 81 -2.79 6.40 -8.15
CA ILE A 81 -1.51 6.39 -8.88
C ILE A 81 -0.64 5.23 -8.40
N TYR A 82 -0.47 5.10 -7.08
CA TYR A 82 0.33 4.01 -6.50
C TYR A 82 -0.30 2.64 -6.77
N LEU A 83 -1.62 2.52 -6.76
CA LEU A 83 -2.31 1.27 -7.08
C LEU A 83 -2.11 0.84 -8.54
N ARG A 84 -2.27 1.78 -9.48
CA ARG A 84 -1.95 1.54 -10.90
C ARG A 84 -0.48 1.15 -11.08
N LYS A 85 0.42 1.78 -10.32
CA LYS A 85 1.84 1.48 -10.37
C LYS A 85 2.16 0.07 -9.86
N ALA A 86 1.58 -0.30 -8.72
CA ALA A 86 1.72 -1.64 -8.14
C ALA A 86 1.21 -2.71 -9.11
N GLN A 87 0.05 -2.49 -9.75
CA GLN A 87 -0.48 -3.41 -10.78
C GLN A 87 0.50 -3.59 -11.95
N GLN A 88 1.14 -2.52 -12.41
CA GLN A 88 2.16 -2.59 -13.47
C GLN A 88 3.40 -3.37 -13.02
N CYS A 89 3.87 -3.16 -11.79
CA CYS A 89 5.00 -3.90 -11.25
C CYS A 89 4.70 -5.39 -11.13
N ILE A 90 3.53 -5.74 -10.59
CA ILE A 90 3.11 -7.12 -10.40
C ILE A 90 2.94 -7.79 -11.76
N SER A 91 2.22 -7.20 -12.71
CA SER A 91 2.09 -7.78 -14.05
C SER A 91 3.45 -8.06 -14.70
N ALA A 92 4.37 -7.10 -14.67
CA ALA A 92 5.72 -7.30 -15.20
C ALA A 92 6.50 -8.43 -14.51
N MET A 93 6.30 -8.63 -13.20
CA MET A 93 6.85 -9.74 -12.43
C MET A 93 6.22 -11.07 -12.80
N LEU A 94 4.88 -11.13 -12.90
CA LEU A 94 4.16 -12.36 -13.27
C LEU A 94 4.56 -12.82 -14.67
N ASP A 95 4.76 -11.89 -15.60
CA ASP A 95 5.24 -12.20 -16.95
C ASP A 95 6.67 -12.80 -16.95
N VAL A 96 7.47 -12.60 -15.88
CA VAL A 96 8.79 -13.23 -15.74
C VAL A 96 8.66 -14.64 -15.15
N LEU A 97 7.76 -14.81 -14.19
CA LEU A 97 7.53 -16.09 -13.53
C LEU A 97 6.81 -17.08 -14.44
N VAL A 98 5.79 -16.62 -15.17
CA VAL A 98 4.92 -17.44 -16.01
C VAL A 98 4.71 -16.74 -17.34
N GLN A 99 5.59 -17.03 -18.29
CA GLN A 99 5.59 -16.39 -19.61
C GLN A 99 4.32 -16.70 -20.44
N GLU A 100 3.71 -17.88 -20.25
CA GLU A 100 2.56 -18.31 -21.06
C GLU A 100 1.19 -17.99 -20.45
N ASN A 101 1.09 -17.81 -19.13
CA ASN A 101 -0.19 -17.65 -18.42
C ASN A 101 -0.11 -16.73 -17.19
N SER A 102 0.48 -15.55 -17.35
CA SER A 102 0.60 -14.57 -16.26
C SER A 102 -0.77 -14.09 -15.74
N GLN A 103 -1.75 -13.96 -16.64
CA GLN A 103 -3.12 -13.56 -16.28
C GLN A 103 -3.85 -14.64 -15.47
N GLY A 104 -3.74 -15.92 -15.86
CA GLY A 104 -4.35 -17.02 -15.10
C GLY A 104 -3.77 -17.15 -13.69
N MET A 105 -2.45 -16.97 -13.55
CA MET A 105 -1.82 -16.96 -12.24
C MET A 105 -2.27 -15.78 -11.38
N TRP A 106 -2.45 -14.59 -11.96
CA TRP A 106 -3.00 -13.43 -11.25
C TRP A 106 -4.42 -13.69 -10.77
N THR A 107 -5.28 -14.26 -11.62
CA THR A 107 -6.66 -14.57 -11.24
C THR A 107 -6.72 -15.63 -10.13
N GLU A 108 -5.93 -16.69 -10.22
CA GLU A 108 -5.86 -17.72 -9.17
C GLU A 108 -5.33 -17.14 -7.84
N LEU A 109 -4.36 -16.23 -7.89
CA LEU A 109 -3.89 -15.52 -6.71
C LEU A 109 -4.97 -14.62 -6.10
N CYS A 110 -5.70 -13.87 -6.93
CA CYS A 110 -6.80 -13.04 -6.47
C CYS A 110 -7.93 -13.89 -5.87
N ASP A 111 -8.32 -14.99 -6.51
CA ASP A 111 -9.37 -15.88 -6.02
C ASP A 111 -8.96 -16.53 -4.70
N ARG A 112 -7.73 -17.04 -4.62
CA ARG A 112 -7.18 -17.58 -3.36
C ARG A 112 -7.04 -16.49 -2.30
N GLN A 113 -6.74 -15.25 -2.67
CA GLN A 113 -6.66 -14.14 -1.73
C GLN A 113 -8.04 -13.62 -1.33
N VAL A 114 -9.09 -13.76 -2.13
CA VAL A 114 -10.46 -13.50 -1.68
C VAL A 114 -10.84 -14.56 -0.64
N VAL A 115 -10.56 -15.83 -0.93
CA VAL A 115 -10.74 -16.94 0.03
C VAL A 115 -9.88 -16.76 1.27
N CYS A 116 -8.65 -16.28 1.13
CA CYS A 116 -7.79 -15.92 2.26
C CYS A 116 -8.16 -14.59 2.89
N SER A 117 -8.81 -13.62 2.26
CA SER A 117 -9.23 -12.37 2.92
C SER A 117 -10.48 -12.62 3.76
N GLU A 118 -11.30 -13.58 3.37
CA GLU A 118 -12.31 -14.18 4.24
C GLU A 118 -11.66 -14.98 5.39
N SER A 119 -10.46 -15.54 5.21
CA SER A 119 -9.78 -16.41 6.19
C SER A 119 -8.58 -15.79 6.95
N GLN A 120 -8.12 -14.59 6.59
CA GLN A 120 -6.80 -14.02 6.93
C GLN A 120 -6.86 -12.49 7.07
N VAL A 121 -8.06 -11.94 7.23
CA VAL A 121 -8.19 -10.72 8.03
C VAL A 121 -7.91 -11.13 9.47
N VAL A 122 -6.64 -10.94 9.88
CA VAL A 122 -6.24 -10.88 11.29
C VAL A 122 -6.85 -9.60 11.88
N VAL A 123 -8.17 -9.60 12.04
CA VAL A 123 -8.92 -8.73 12.96
C VAL A 123 -9.43 -9.69 14.01
N GLU A 124 -8.60 -10.04 15.00
CA GLU A 124 -8.98 -10.95 16.11
C GLU A 124 -9.98 -12.03 15.66
N GLY A 125 -9.65 -12.65 14.53
CA GLY A 125 -10.65 -13.26 13.65
C GLY A 125 -10.85 -14.68 14.10
N ILE A 126 -12.09 -14.98 14.48
CA ILE A 126 -12.62 -16.26 14.91
C ILE A 126 -11.83 -17.40 14.23
N SER A 127 -11.05 -18.14 15.02
CA SER A 127 -10.27 -19.29 14.55
C SER A 127 -11.19 -20.31 13.85
N GLU A 128 -10.65 -21.13 12.94
CA GLU A 128 -11.41 -22.20 12.28
C GLU A 128 -12.21 -23.05 13.30
N LYS A 129 -11.61 -23.38 14.45
CA LYS A 129 -12.29 -24.09 15.55
C LYS A 129 -13.44 -23.30 16.17
N GLU A 130 -13.29 -21.98 16.27
CA GLU A 130 -14.33 -21.11 16.79
C GLU A 130 -15.47 -20.96 15.76
N THR A 131 -15.18 -20.98 14.46
CA THR A 131 -16.23 -21.01 13.42
C THR A 131 -17.02 -22.31 13.45
N GLU A 132 -16.35 -23.46 13.62
CA GLU A 132 -17.03 -24.76 13.82
C GLU A 132 -17.93 -24.75 15.06
N LEU A 133 -17.45 -24.16 16.16
CA LEU A 133 -18.22 -24.02 17.40
C LEU A 133 -19.44 -23.12 17.20
N LEU A 134 -19.29 -21.99 16.51
CA LEU A 134 -20.40 -21.08 16.22
C LEU A 134 -21.45 -21.70 15.31
N ASN A 135 -21.03 -22.51 14.32
CA ASN A 135 -21.94 -23.31 13.49
C ASN A 135 -22.70 -24.33 14.35
N ALA A 136 -22.03 -25.04 15.25
CA ALA A 136 -22.70 -25.98 16.17
C ALA A 136 -23.73 -25.28 17.08
N PHE A 137 -23.46 -24.04 17.52
CA PHE A 137 -24.43 -23.23 18.26
C PHE A 137 -25.62 -22.81 17.40
N ALA A 138 -25.39 -22.37 16.17
CA ALA A 138 -26.47 -22.02 15.24
C ALA A 138 -27.39 -23.23 14.96
N GLU A 139 -26.82 -24.40 14.71
CA GLU A 139 -27.57 -25.65 14.57
C GLU A 139 -28.35 -26.00 15.84
N SER A 140 -27.72 -25.86 17.01
CA SER A 140 -28.36 -26.10 18.31
C SER A 140 -29.53 -25.13 18.54
N TYR A 141 -29.42 -23.89 18.09
CA TYR A 141 -30.50 -22.89 18.17
C TYR A 141 -31.70 -23.30 17.32
N LEU A 142 -31.46 -23.75 16.08
CA LEU A 142 -32.51 -24.21 15.17
C LEU A 142 -33.22 -25.47 15.71
N ASN A 143 -32.44 -26.42 16.22
CA ASN A 143 -32.93 -27.69 16.75
C ASN A 143 -33.58 -27.59 18.15
N ALA A 144 -33.32 -26.51 18.89
CA ALA A 144 -33.90 -26.31 20.22
C ALA A 144 -35.42 -26.12 20.13
N GLN A 145 -36.17 -26.97 20.83
CA GLN A 145 -37.64 -26.90 20.89
C GLN A 145 -38.15 -25.88 21.92
N HIS A 146 -37.33 -25.56 22.92
CA HIS A 146 -37.71 -24.65 24.00
C HIS A 146 -37.09 -23.26 23.82
N TRP A 147 -37.92 -22.25 24.03
CA TRP A 147 -37.54 -20.83 23.99
C TRP A 147 -36.38 -20.49 24.94
N SER A 148 -36.38 -21.06 26.15
CA SER A 148 -35.33 -20.81 27.14
C SER A 148 -33.95 -21.22 26.65
N THR A 149 -33.85 -22.40 26.02
CA THR A 149 -32.61 -22.92 25.43
C THR A 149 -32.16 -22.06 24.26
N ARG A 150 -33.07 -21.66 23.36
CA ARG A 150 -32.77 -20.72 22.27
C ARG A 150 -32.18 -19.41 22.78
N ARG A 151 -32.79 -18.84 23.84
CA ARG A 151 -32.32 -17.61 24.45
C ARG A 151 -30.95 -17.76 25.11
N GLN A 152 -30.68 -18.90 25.76
CA GLN A 152 -29.37 -19.18 26.36
C GLN A 152 -28.28 -19.26 25.29
N ILE A 153 -28.53 -19.96 24.18
CA ILE A 153 -27.59 -20.07 23.06
C ILE A 153 -27.29 -18.69 22.46
N LEU A 154 -28.32 -17.87 22.21
CA LEU A 154 -28.12 -16.50 21.74
C LEU A 154 -27.33 -15.65 22.74
N SER A 155 -27.52 -15.84 24.04
CA SER A 155 -26.75 -15.14 25.06
C SER A 155 -25.27 -15.51 25.05
N LEU A 156 -24.94 -16.76 24.73
CA LEU A 156 -23.55 -17.21 24.58
C LEU A 156 -22.92 -16.65 23.30
N MET A 157 -23.66 -16.65 22.20
CA MET A 157 -23.20 -16.07 20.93
C MET A 157 -23.01 -14.56 21.04
N ALA A 158 -23.91 -13.84 21.70
CA ALA A 158 -23.84 -12.39 21.87
C ALA A 158 -22.67 -11.90 22.75
N ASP A 159 -22.05 -12.77 23.56
CA ASP A 159 -20.83 -12.45 24.29
C ASP A 159 -19.62 -12.32 23.34
N LYS A 160 -19.64 -13.03 22.21
CA LYS A 160 -18.53 -13.11 21.25
C LYS A 160 -18.80 -12.47 19.89
N LEU A 161 -20.06 -12.27 19.54
CA LEU A 161 -20.48 -11.80 18.22
C LEU A 161 -21.27 -10.49 18.33
N SER A 162 -21.05 -9.60 17.38
CA SER A 162 -21.92 -8.48 17.11
C SER A 162 -23.25 -8.95 16.50
N LEU A 163 -24.27 -8.10 16.57
CA LEU A 163 -25.59 -8.41 16.00
C LEU A 163 -25.55 -8.67 14.48
N LYS A 164 -24.60 -8.07 13.76
CA LYS A 164 -24.44 -8.30 12.31
C LYS A 164 -23.98 -9.72 12.04
N GLU A 165 -22.92 -10.15 12.72
CA GLU A 165 -22.36 -11.51 12.59
C GLU A 165 -23.37 -12.58 13.01
N MET A 166 -24.11 -12.37 14.11
CA MET A 166 -25.15 -13.33 14.52
C MET A 166 -26.23 -13.57 13.46
N ARG A 167 -26.56 -12.56 12.64
CA ARG A 167 -27.54 -12.70 11.56
C ARG A 167 -27.00 -13.47 10.35
N GLU A 168 -25.69 -13.54 10.19
CA GLU A 168 -25.07 -14.34 9.14
C GLU A 168 -25.18 -15.84 9.46
N PHE A 169 -25.02 -16.21 10.74
CA PHE A 169 -25.12 -17.60 11.20
C PHE A 169 -26.57 -18.08 11.37
N ILE A 170 -27.46 -17.23 11.90
CA ILE A 170 -28.86 -17.59 12.14
C ILE A 170 -29.72 -16.75 11.20
N GLN A 171 -30.00 -17.29 10.01
CA GLN A 171 -30.99 -16.72 9.10
C GLN A 171 -32.39 -17.01 9.65
N THR A 172 -33.01 -15.98 10.21
CA THR A 172 -34.43 -15.97 10.62
C THR A 172 -35.35 -15.67 9.45
#